data_AF-A0A0U3DQR9-F1
#
_entry.id   AF-A0A0U3DQR9-F1
#
_cell.length_a   1.000
_cell.length_b   1.000
_cell.length_c   1.000
_cell.angle_alpha   90.00
_cell.angle_beta   90.00
_cell.angle_gamma   90.00
#
_symmetry.space_group_name_H-M   'P 1'
#
loop_
_entity.id
_entity.type
_entity.pdbx_description
1 polymer ?
#
loop_
_entity_poly.entity_id
_entity_poly.type
_entity_poly.pdbx_seq_one_letter_code
_entity_poly.pdbx_strand_id
1 'polypeptide(L)'
;MSTKWRNTSVKIVLILFVVCIMLFAFSFVNHTSFTGKSFAEAYGLPIGQSMFDGDSILDDKAPVEVPLLGNPLFIVHEITTLDLKGLLMTLTTGYVPFDYSTISSEGIDSYGNARGFEGPGYLTLDGDKLAVKAPDNYIWGYSSPYKVLTKTNSGVDVVENGTVVQSVPTDKIKELNFHNDFYNVTSILNWYNNDATVGSNFTLEKGIVGFSDGRNNISYSDVERIFGKNVSDYVDAYPAGSPIVLYMGNTTEVAAEDYYTYLGSHPEYGDSVREYNARQFVEAWNNTVIPPHSSGNGHDYVSFGSAADASAPGGSAAHGVCPPARALRAAVLGEGFSLPVGMDGSENAVLFGYNPARDIKVTNTHDFPVKIIMWTQGEGTGMAIYAKLIRYVPTDQVNTSNLTTNATISQDIGNSST
;
A
#
# COMPACT_ATOMS: atom_id res chain seq x y z
N MET A 1 -68.56 21.15 38.03
CA MET A 1 -67.76 19.98 37.60
C MET A 1 -67.74 18.96 38.73
N SER A 2 -68.23 17.74 38.51
CA SER A 2 -68.51 16.78 39.59
C SER A 2 -67.23 16.20 40.19
N THR A 3 -67.24 15.98 41.51
CA THR A 3 -66.16 15.40 42.32
C THR A 3 -65.64 14.05 41.78
N LYS A 4 -66.44 13.34 40.98
CA LYS A 4 -66.04 12.13 40.24
C LYS A 4 -64.95 12.41 39.21
N TRP A 5 -65.07 13.48 38.42
CA TRP A 5 -64.07 13.84 37.41
C TRP A 5 -62.72 14.15 38.06
N ARG A 6 -62.72 14.91 39.15
CA ARG A 6 -61.50 15.25 39.90
C ARG A 6 -60.82 14.01 40.48
N ASN A 7 -61.60 13.05 40.98
CA ASN A 7 -61.07 11.80 41.56
C ASN A 7 -60.52 10.86 40.47
N THR A 8 -61.17 10.80 39.31
CA THR A 8 -60.68 10.05 38.14
C THR A 8 -59.41 10.67 37.57
N SER A 9 -59.35 12.00 37.42
CA SER A 9 -58.15 12.70 36.95
C SER A 9 -56.96 12.51 37.90
N VAL A 10 -57.16 12.60 39.22
CA VAL A 10 -56.10 12.35 40.20
C VAL A 10 -55.58 10.91 40.13
N LYS A 11 -56.46 9.93 39.95
CA LYS A 11 -56.06 8.52 39.75
C LYS A 11 -55.26 8.32 38.46
N ILE A 12 -55.68 8.95 37.35
CA ILE A 12 -54.96 8.89 36.08
C ILE A 12 -53.56 9.48 36.22
N VAL A 13 -53.42 10.64 36.89
CA VAL A 13 -52.11 11.28 37.13
C VAL A 13 -51.23 10.40 38.03
N LEU A 14 -51.79 9.79 39.09
CA LEU A 14 -51.05 8.87 39.96
C LEU A 14 -50.59 7.61 39.23
N ILE A 15 -51.44 7.03 38.37
CA ILE A 15 -51.09 5.88 37.54
C ILE A 15 -49.98 6.27 36.56
N LEU A 16 -50.09 7.40 35.88
CA LEU A 16 -49.06 7.91 34.97
C LEU A 16 -47.73 8.14 35.71
N PHE A 17 -47.77 8.72 36.91
CA PHE A 17 -46.58 8.94 37.72
C PHE A 17 -45.90 7.63 38.13
N VAL A 18 -46.68 6.62 38.54
CA VAL A 18 -46.16 5.28 38.86
C VAL A 18 -45.61 4.59 37.62
N VAL A 19 -46.25 4.73 36.46
CA VAL A 19 -45.75 4.22 35.18
C VAL A 19 -44.44 4.91 34.79
N CYS A 20 -44.33 6.23 34.95
CA CYS A 20 -43.09 6.96 34.70
C CYS A 20 -41.95 6.50 35.62
N ILE A 21 -42.23 6.28 36.92
CA ILE A 21 -41.22 5.74 37.86
C ILE A 21 -40.81 4.31 37.47
N MET A 22 -41.76 3.45 37.09
CA MET A 22 -41.44 2.09 36.64
C MET A 22 -40.63 2.10 35.34
N LEU A 23 -41.00 2.93 34.36
CA LEU A 23 -40.24 3.10 33.12
C LEU A 23 -38.83 3.64 33.38
N PHE A 24 -38.69 4.60 34.32
CA PHE A 24 -37.41 5.13 34.76
C PHE A 24 -36.57 4.09 35.51
N ALA A 25 -37.18 3.23 36.34
CA ALA A 25 -36.48 2.14 37.00
C ALA A 25 -36.05 1.04 36.01
N PHE A 26 -36.91 0.67 35.05
CA PHE A 26 -36.58 -0.27 33.97
C PHE A 26 -35.46 0.26 33.05
N SER A 27 -35.39 1.57 32.90
CA SER A 27 -34.35 2.30 32.17
C SER A 27 -32.94 2.00 32.70
N PHE A 28 -32.74 1.94 34.03
CA PHE A 28 -31.45 1.59 34.63
C PHE A 28 -31.07 0.11 34.49
N VAL A 29 -32.05 -0.78 34.31
CA VAL A 29 -31.82 -2.23 34.19
C VAL A 29 -31.50 -2.65 32.76
N ASN A 30 -31.98 -1.90 31.76
CA ASN A 30 -31.78 -2.19 30.33
C ASN A 30 -30.73 -1.28 29.66
N HIS A 31 -29.77 -0.74 30.41
CA HIS A 31 -28.68 0.03 29.84
C HIS A 31 -27.75 -0.90 29.05
N THR A 32 -27.80 -0.84 27.72
CA THR A 32 -26.79 -1.47 26.86
C THR A 32 -25.52 -0.63 26.90
N SER A 33 -24.58 -0.98 27.78
CA SER A 33 -23.24 -0.36 27.76
C SER A 33 -22.41 -1.00 26.65
N PHE A 34 -22.17 -0.27 25.57
CA PHE A 34 -21.15 -0.64 24.60
C PHE A 34 -19.82 -0.02 25.00
N THR A 35 -18.76 -0.82 24.95
CA THR A 35 -17.41 -0.32 24.65
C THR A 35 -17.24 -0.29 23.13
N GLY A 36 -16.26 0.47 22.63
CA GLY A 36 -15.91 0.47 21.21
C GLY A 36 -15.58 -0.92 20.68
N LYS A 37 -14.86 -1.72 21.48
CA LYS A 37 -14.57 -3.12 21.14
C LYS A 37 -15.83 -3.99 21.05
N SER A 38 -16.67 -3.98 22.09
CA SER A 38 -17.91 -4.77 22.06
C SER A 38 -18.88 -4.33 20.96
N PHE A 39 -18.85 -3.04 20.60
CA PHE A 39 -19.61 -2.51 19.47
C PHE A 39 -19.05 -3.03 18.15
N ALA A 40 -17.72 -2.98 17.97
CA ALA A 40 -17.05 -3.54 16.80
C ALA A 40 -17.40 -5.01 16.57
N GLU A 41 -17.40 -5.80 17.64
CA GLU A 41 -17.77 -7.22 17.59
C GLU A 41 -19.25 -7.43 17.28
N ALA A 42 -20.15 -6.70 17.96
CA ALA A 42 -21.60 -6.83 17.79
C ALA A 42 -22.09 -6.43 16.39
N TYR A 43 -21.49 -5.40 15.81
CA TYR A 43 -21.87 -4.87 14.50
C TYR A 43 -20.94 -5.32 13.36
N GLY A 44 -19.93 -6.15 13.65
CA GLY A 44 -18.98 -6.64 12.66
C GLY A 44 -18.26 -5.51 11.94
N LEU A 45 -17.66 -4.59 12.71
CA LEU A 45 -16.88 -3.49 12.14
C LEU A 45 -15.53 -4.01 11.61
N PRO A 46 -15.10 -3.59 10.42
CA PRO A 46 -13.86 -4.02 9.82
C PRO A 46 -12.66 -3.26 10.41
N ILE A 47 -12.30 -3.58 11.66
CA ILE A 47 -11.10 -3.02 12.31
C ILE A 47 -9.88 -3.27 11.42
N GLY A 48 -9.12 -2.22 11.14
CA GLY A 48 -7.98 -2.18 10.21
C GLY A 48 -8.33 -1.69 8.80
N GLN A 49 -9.60 -1.38 8.49
CA GLN A 49 -9.98 -0.83 7.18
C GLN A 49 -9.46 0.60 6.99
N SER A 50 -9.00 0.94 5.78
CA SER A 50 -8.70 2.32 5.39
C SER A 50 -9.96 3.18 5.37
N MET A 51 -9.86 4.40 5.92
CA MET A 51 -10.96 5.36 6.06
C MET A 51 -10.52 6.73 5.56
N PHE A 52 -11.43 7.49 4.94
CA PHE A 52 -11.27 8.89 4.55
C PHE A 52 -12.19 9.81 5.35
N ASP A 53 -11.88 11.11 5.37
CA ASP A 53 -12.76 12.09 6.02
C ASP A 53 -14.17 12.06 5.41
N GLY A 54 -15.17 11.85 6.26
CA GLY A 54 -16.57 11.69 5.88
C GLY A 54 -17.04 10.24 5.76
N ASP A 55 -16.15 9.25 5.72
CA ASP A 55 -16.55 7.84 5.64
C ASP A 55 -17.27 7.38 6.90
N SER A 56 -18.37 6.67 6.75
CA SER A 56 -19.10 6.05 7.86
C SER A 56 -18.33 4.83 8.37
N ILE A 57 -18.09 4.71 9.69
CA ILE A 57 -17.49 3.50 10.27
C ILE A 57 -18.43 2.29 10.16
N LEU A 58 -19.72 2.53 9.89
CA LEU A 58 -20.72 1.50 9.64
C LEU A 58 -20.77 1.07 8.16
N ASP A 59 -19.98 1.70 7.30
CA ASP A 59 -20.04 1.52 5.84
C ASP A 59 -21.48 1.80 5.35
N ASP A 60 -22.05 0.93 4.51
CA ASP A 60 -23.42 1.03 4.00
C ASP A 60 -24.52 0.62 5.00
N LYS A 61 -24.18 0.28 6.26
CA LYS A 61 -25.18 -0.16 7.24
C LYS A 61 -26.03 1.01 7.75
N ALA A 62 -27.28 0.72 8.09
CA ALA A 62 -28.17 1.71 8.67
C ALA A 62 -27.62 2.26 10.01
N PRO A 63 -27.85 3.54 10.33
CA PRO A 63 -27.49 4.10 11.62
C PRO A 63 -28.04 3.27 12.78
N VAL A 64 -27.27 3.16 13.85
CA VAL A 64 -27.68 2.42 15.05
C VAL A 64 -28.59 3.31 15.91
N GLU A 65 -29.73 2.74 16.30
CA GLU A 65 -30.73 3.39 17.14
C GLU A 65 -30.93 2.56 18.41
N VAL A 66 -31.01 3.21 19.56
CA VAL A 66 -31.17 2.55 20.86
C VAL A 66 -32.36 3.10 21.64
N PRO A 67 -33.01 2.33 22.52
CA PRO A 67 -34.12 2.84 23.31
C PRO A 67 -33.69 4.05 24.17
N LEU A 68 -34.42 5.17 24.07
CA LEU A 68 -34.11 6.41 24.80
C LEU A 68 -34.07 6.17 26.31
N LEU A 69 -35.01 5.36 26.82
CA LEU A 69 -35.06 5.06 28.26
C LEU A 69 -33.79 4.37 28.75
N GLY A 70 -33.16 3.51 27.93
CA GLY A 70 -31.90 2.87 28.27
C GLY A 70 -30.68 3.79 28.12
N ASN A 71 -30.77 4.84 27.30
CA ASN A 71 -29.67 5.74 26.95
C ASN A 71 -30.11 7.21 26.97
N PRO A 72 -30.61 7.73 28.11
CA PRO A 72 -31.28 9.04 28.15
C PRO A 72 -30.35 10.22 27.84
N LEU A 73 -29.03 10.04 27.95
CA LEU A 73 -28.06 11.09 27.66
C LEU A 73 -27.85 11.31 26.14
N PHE A 74 -28.19 10.35 25.28
CA PHE A 74 -27.96 10.50 23.84
C PHE A 74 -28.87 11.57 23.22
N ILE A 75 -30.05 11.83 23.80
CA ILE A 75 -30.91 12.93 23.34
C ILE A 75 -30.30 14.31 23.61
N VAL A 76 -29.38 14.42 24.58
CA VAL A 76 -28.69 15.69 24.85
C VAL A 76 -27.86 16.08 23.63
N HIS A 77 -27.22 15.10 22.99
CA HIS A 77 -26.48 15.32 21.76
C HIS A 77 -27.36 15.96 20.68
N GLU A 78 -28.50 15.33 20.37
CA GLU A 78 -29.49 15.79 19.40
C GLU A 78 -29.97 17.22 19.65
N ILE A 79 -30.20 17.57 20.93
CA ILE A 79 -30.59 18.94 21.32
C ILE A 79 -29.44 19.92 21.05
N THR A 80 -28.21 19.55 21.43
CA THR A 80 -27.04 20.44 21.32
C THR A 80 -26.57 20.65 19.89
N THR A 81 -26.73 19.65 19.02
CA THR A 81 -26.40 19.74 17.59
C THR A 81 -27.54 20.25 16.73
N LEU A 82 -28.71 20.53 17.33
CA LEU A 82 -29.93 20.95 16.65
C LEU A 82 -30.38 19.95 15.56
N ASP A 83 -30.17 18.65 15.80
CA ASP A 83 -30.66 17.60 14.91
C ASP A 83 -32.18 17.43 15.07
N LEU A 84 -32.92 18.23 14.32
CA LEU A 84 -34.38 18.21 14.32
C LEU A 84 -34.95 16.86 13.85
N LYS A 85 -34.22 16.12 13.00
CA LYS A 85 -34.67 14.83 12.48
C LYS A 85 -34.53 13.76 13.56
N GLY A 86 -33.39 13.69 14.23
CA GLY A 86 -33.15 12.79 15.35
C GLY A 86 -34.07 13.07 16.53
N LEU A 87 -34.33 14.34 16.85
CA LEU A 87 -35.33 14.73 17.87
C LEU A 87 -36.75 14.29 17.51
N LEU A 88 -37.20 14.54 16.27
CA LEU A 88 -38.54 14.13 15.84
C LEU A 88 -38.70 12.61 15.86
N MET A 89 -37.69 11.89 15.38
CA MET A 89 -37.64 10.44 15.43
C MET A 89 -37.73 9.97 16.88
N THR A 90 -36.95 10.56 17.79
CA THR A 90 -36.94 10.20 19.21
C THR A 90 -38.29 10.39 19.88
N LEU A 91 -38.95 11.51 19.62
CA LEU A 91 -40.27 11.81 20.17
C LEU A 91 -41.38 10.89 19.63
N THR A 92 -41.23 10.38 18.41
CA THR A 92 -42.26 9.57 17.74
C THR A 92 -42.09 8.08 17.94
N THR A 93 -40.86 7.58 18.06
CA THR A 93 -40.55 6.13 18.15
C THR A 93 -40.12 5.70 19.55
N GLY A 94 -39.59 6.61 20.37
CA GLY A 94 -38.95 6.29 21.65
C GLY A 94 -37.53 5.71 21.54
N TYR A 95 -36.95 5.68 20.34
CA TYR A 95 -35.55 5.33 20.08
C TYR A 95 -34.74 6.59 19.82
N VAL A 96 -33.45 6.60 20.13
CA VAL A 96 -32.55 7.74 19.90
C VAL A 96 -31.35 7.27 19.08
N PRO A 97 -30.81 8.08 18.15
CA PRO A 97 -29.55 7.77 17.48
C PRO A 97 -28.44 7.46 18.49
N PHE A 98 -27.57 6.52 18.14
CA PHE A 98 -26.43 6.15 18.97
C PHE A 98 -25.37 7.26 18.94
N ASP A 99 -24.97 7.77 20.11
CA ASP A 99 -23.90 8.75 20.22
C ASP A 99 -22.53 8.06 20.27
N TYR A 100 -21.82 8.09 19.15
CA TYR A 100 -20.53 7.43 18.99
C TYR A 100 -19.42 8.06 19.85
N SER A 101 -19.57 9.31 20.30
CA SER A 101 -18.58 9.96 21.17
C SER A 101 -18.40 9.23 22.51
N THR A 102 -19.38 8.40 22.89
CA THR A 102 -19.31 7.59 24.11
C THR A 102 -18.41 6.36 23.99
N ILE A 103 -18.18 5.88 22.76
CA ILE A 103 -17.38 4.69 22.47
C ILE A 103 -16.13 4.97 21.62
N SER A 104 -15.97 6.21 21.13
CA SER A 104 -14.81 6.64 20.36
C SER A 104 -13.81 7.45 21.18
N SER A 105 -12.58 7.56 20.65
CA SER A 105 -11.44 8.26 21.26
C SER A 105 -10.97 9.42 20.39
N GLU A 106 -10.70 9.16 19.12
CA GLU A 106 -10.26 10.15 18.13
C GLU A 106 -10.76 9.79 16.72
N GLY A 107 -10.79 10.80 15.85
CA GLY A 107 -11.05 10.63 14.42
C GLY A 107 -12.47 10.18 14.04
N ILE A 108 -13.41 10.11 14.99
CA ILE A 108 -14.80 9.68 14.76
C ILE A 108 -15.73 10.72 15.38
N ASP A 109 -16.64 11.28 14.58
CA ASP A 109 -17.67 12.19 15.08
C ASP A 109 -18.77 11.44 15.84
N SER A 110 -19.66 12.19 16.49
CA SER A 110 -20.78 11.65 17.26
C SER A 110 -21.77 10.84 16.44
N TYR A 111 -21.77 10.98 15.11
CA TYR A 111 -22.63 10.26 14.19
C TYR A 111 -21.96 8.99 13.62
N GLY A 112 -20.71 8.73 13.99
CA GLY A 112 -19.95 7.56 13.55
C GLY A 112 -19.26 7.75 12.20
N ASN A 113 -19.00 8.99 11.77
CA ASN A 113 -18.20 9.26 10.58
C ASN A 113 -16.75 9.58 10.95
N ALA A 114 -15.83 9.12 10.13
CA ALA A 114 -14.43 9.45 10.21
C ALA A 114 -14.22 10.96 9.95
N ARG A 115 -13.49 11.66 10.82
CA ARG A 115 -13.31 13.11 10.74
C ARG A 115 -11.95 13.60 11.23
N GLY A 116 -11.48 14.71 10.65
CA GLY A 116 -10.41 15.53 11.24
C GLY A 116 -8.99 15.12 10.86
N PHE A 117 -8.82 14.47 9.71
CA PHE A 117 -7.52 14.09 9.15
C PHE A 117 -7.52 14.20 7.63
N GLU A 118 -6.32 14.21 7.03
CA GLU A 118 -6.13 14.23 5.57
C GLU A 118 -5.45 12.94 5.12
N GLY A 119 -5.88 12.40 3.98
CA GLY A 119 -5.33 11.17 3.43
C GLY A 119 -5.99 9.88 3.96
N PRO A 120 -5.42 8.71 3.64
CA PRO A 120 -6.01 7.41 3.94
C PRO A 120 -5.72 7.00 5.39
N GLY A 121 -6.56 7.46 6.33
CA GLY A 121 -6.56 6.97 7.70
C GLY A 121 -6.99 5.50 7.80
N TYR A 122 -7.11 4.97 9.02
CA TYR A 122 -7.64 3.62 9.22
C TYR A 122 -8.39 3.47 10.54
N LEU A 123 -9.45 2.65 10.51
CA LEU A 123 -10.25 2.32 11.68
C LEU A 123 -9.48 1.36 12.60
N THR A 124 -9.38 1.65 13.88
CA THR A 124 -8.67 0.84 14.86
C THR A 124 -9.33 0.89 16.24
N LEU A 125 -8.76 0.17 17.19
CA LEU A 125 -9.10 0.24 18.61
C LEU A 125 -7.94 0.90 19.38
N ASP A 126 -8.26 1.94 20.15
CA ASP A 126 -7.38 2.51 21.17
C ASP A 126 -7.85 2.03 22.55
N GLY A 127 -7.20 0.98 23.05
CA GLY A 127 -7.72 0.19 24.16
C GLY A 127 -9.08 -0.42 23.82
N ASP A 128 -10.12 -0.03 24.56
CA ASP A 128 -11.51 -0.48 24.36
C ASP A 128 -12.36 0.51 23.55
N LYS A 129 -11.77 1.61 23.06
CA LYS A 129 -12.47 2.65 22.28
C LYS A 129 -12.20 2.51 20.79
N LEU A 130 -13.18 2.89 19.97
CA LEU A 130 -12.99 3.05 18.52
C LEU A 130 -12.16 4.30 18.24
N ALA A 131 -11.32 4.22 17.23
CA ALA A 131 -10.52 5.34 16.76
C ALA A 131 -10.35 5.27 15.24
N VAL A 132 -10.33 6.40 14.56
CA VAL A 132 -9.77 6.46 13.21
C VAL A 132 -8.48 7.24 13.29
N LYS A 133 -7.37 6.53 13.07
CA LYS A 133 -6.04 7.14 13.11
C LYS A 133 -5.74 7.79 11.77
N ALA A 134 -5.21 9.00 11.82
CA ALA A 134 -4.64 9.67 10.67
C ALA A 134 -3.51 8.81 10.07
N PRO A 135 -3.26 8.90 8.76
CA PRO A 135 -2.12 8.21 8.16
C PRO A 135 -0.81 8.71 8.76
N ASP A 136 0.16 7.82 8.94
CA ASP A 136 1.55 8.22 9.14
C ASP A 136 2.06 8.99 7.91
N ASN A 137 3.17 9.72 8.06
CA ASN A 137 3.78 10.48 6.96
C ASN A 137 4.09 9.61 5.73
N TYR A 138 4.32 8.31 5.93
CA TYR A 138 4.51 7.34 4.87
C TYR A 138 3.70 6.10 5.18
N ILE A 139 2.89 5.66 4.22
CA ILE A 139 2.25 4.35 4.27
C ILE A 139 2.84 3.52 3.17
N TRP A 140 3.32 2.34 3.53
CA TRP A 140 3.85 1.37 2.59
C TRP A 140 3.47 -0.04 3.02
N GLY A 141 3.53 -0.97 2.09
CA GLY A 141 3.29 -2.39 2.34
C GLY A 141 3.97 -3.24 1.27
N TYR A 142 3.75 -4.54 1.30
CA TYR A 142 4.33 -5.46 0.32
C TYR A 142 3.31 -5.82 -0.75
N SER A 143 3.72 -5.72 -2.02
CA SER A 143 2.90 -6.25 -3.11
C SER A 143 2.73 -7.76 -2.92
N SER A 144 1.51 -8.26 -3.09
CA SER A 144 1.22 -9.69 -2.98
C SER A 144 0.34 -10.14 -4.13
N PRO A 145 0.61 -11.30 -4.75
CA PRO A 145 -0.26 -11.82 -5.79
C PRO A 145 -1.68 -12.01 -5.24
N TYR A 146 -2.65 -11.40 -5.91
CA TYR A 146 -4.08 -11.57 -5.61
C TYR A 146 -4.73 -12.49 -6.63
N LYS A 147 -4.41 -12.32 -7.91
CA LYS A 147 -4.83 -13.20 -9.00
C LYS A 147 -3.61 -13.69 -9.78
N VAL A 148 -3.51 -14.99 -10.00
CA VAL A 148 -2.39 -15.62 -10.70
C VAL A 148 -2.87 -16.68 -11.70
N LEU A 149 -2.07 -16.91 -12.74
CA LEU A 149 -2.14 -18.13 -13.54
C LEU A 149 -1.15 -19.15 -12.97
N THR A 150 -1.64 -20.31 -12.54
CA THR A 150 -0.79 -21.42 -12.11
C THR A 150 -0.67 -22.42 -13.25
N LYS A 151 0.55 -22.73 -13.70
CA LYS A 151 0.76 -23.72 -14.77
C LYS A 151 0.42 -25.13 -14.28
N THR A 152 -0.40 -25.83 -15.04
CA THR A 152 -0.77 -27.24 -14.82
C THR A 152 -0.22 -28.13 -15.93
N ASN A 153 -0.44 -29.44 -15.83
CA ASN A 153 -0.02 -30.39 -16.87
C ASN A 153 -0.78 -30.22 -18.20
N SER A 154 -1.96 -29.60 -18.19
CA SER A 154 -2.87 -29.50 -19.34
C SER A 154 -3.24 -28.07 -19.73
N GLY A 155 -2.73 -27.06 -19.02
CA GLY A 155 -3.01 -25.65 -19.28
C GLY A 155 -2.66 -24.78 -18.08
N VAL A 156 -3.55 -23.86 -17.71
CA VAL A 156 -3.38 -22.98 -16.56
C VAL A 156 -4.64 -22.92 -15.70
N ASP A 157 -4.47 -22.83 -14.38
CA ASP A 157 -5.54 -22.49 -13.45
C ASP A 157 -5.48 -20.99 -13.15
N VAL A 158 -6.61 -20.29 -13.27
CA VAL A 158 -6.79 -18.94 -12.74
C VAL A 158 -7.10 -19.10 -11.25
N VAL A 159 -6.19 -18.64 -10.42
CA VAL A 159 -6.29 -18.68 -8.97
C VAL A 159 -6.48 -17.27 -8.46
N GLU A 160 -7.58 -17.02 -7.77
CA GLU A 160 -7.91 -15.74 -7.15
C GLU A 160 -8.00 -15.92 -5.64
N ASN A 161 -7.20 -15.14 -4.91
CA ASN A 161 -7.07 -15.20 -3.46
C ASN A 161 -6.90 -16.64 -2.91
N GLY A 162 -6.03 -17.42 -3.57
CA GLY A 162 -5.73 -18.81 -3.21
C GLY A 162 -6.78 -19.85 -3.65
N THR A 163 -7.87 -19.44 -4.30
CA THR A 163 -8.92 -20.34 -4.79
C THR A 163 -8.90 -20.45 -6.30
N VAL A 164 -8.94 -21.66 -6.84
CA VAL A 164 -9.09 -21.88 -8.29
C VAL A 164 -10.50 -21.44 -8.70
N VAL A 165 -10.58 -20.39 -9.53
CA VAL A 165 -11.86 -19.87 -10.04
C VAL A 165 -12.15 -20.35 -11.46
N GLN A 166 -11.13 -20.72 -12.22
CA GLN A 166 -11.27 -21.20 -13.59
C GLN A 166 -10.06 -22.06 -13.99
N SER A 167 -10.28 -23.14 -14.73
CA SER A 167 -9.22 -23.90 -15.41
C SER A 167 -9.30 -23.70 -16.92
N VAL A 168 -8.17 -23.40 -17.55
CA VAL A 168 -8.07 -23.05 -18.98
C VAL A 168 -7.13 -24.03 -19.68
N PRO A 169 -7.59 -24.80 -20.66
CA PRO A 169 -6.74 -25.75 -21.37
C PRO A 169 -5.73 -25.05 -22.29
N THR A 170 -4.62 -25.73 -22.59
CA THR A 170 -3.47 -25.18 -23.34
C THR A 170 -3.86 -24.48 -24.64
N ASP A 171 -4.74 -25.08 -25.43
CA ASP A 171 -5.19 -24.57 -26.72
C ASP A 171 -6.04 -23.28 -26.61
N LYS A 172 -6.55 -23.00 -25.41
CA LYS A 172 -7.39 -21.85 -25.07
C LYS A 172 -6.65 -20.71 -24.36
N ILE A 173 -5.39 -20.88 -23.98
CA ILE A 173 -4.60 -19.83 -23.32
C ILE A 173 -4.53 -18.55 -24.19
N LYS A 174 -4.43 -18.71 -25.52
CA LYS A 174 -4.41 -17.58 -26.47
C LYS A 174 -5.71 -16.76 -26.50
N GLU A 175 -6.79 -17.29 -25.95
CA GLU A 175 -8.11 -16.64 -25.89
C GLU A 175 -8.29 -15.88 -24.56
N LEU A 176 -7.32 -15.96 -23.64
CA LEU A 176 -7.33 -15.18 -22.41
C LEU A 176 -7.23 -13.69 -22.72
N ASN A 177 -8.15 -12.91 -22.15
CA ASN A 177 -8.17 -11.46 -22.30
C ASN A 177 -7.53 -10.75 -21.09
N PHE A 178 -6.44 -11.30 -20.56
CA PHE A 178 -5.68 -10.63 -19.51
C PHE A 178 -4.58 -9.77 -20.14
N HIS A 179 -4.64 -8.48 -19.87
CA HIS A 179 -3.63 -7.52 -20.31
C HIS A 179 -3.65 -6.29 -19.39
N ASN A 180 -2.48 -5.67 -19.25
CA ASN A 180 -2.30 -4.33 -18.72
C ASN A 180 -1.13 -3.66 -19.47
N ASP A 181 -0.63 -2.53 -18.97
CA ASP A 181 0.48 -1.82 -19.60
C ASP A 181 1.80 -2.60 -19.58
N PHE A 182 1.90 -3.66 -18.77
CA PHE A 182 3.14 -4.41 -18.51
C PHE A 182 3.16 -5.83 -19.09
N TYR A 183 1.99 -6.44 -19.33
CA TYR A 183 1.91 -7.75 -19.97
C TYR A 183 0.69 -7.89 -20.88
N ASN A 184 0.77 -8.85 -21.79
CA ASN A 184 -0.30 -9.22 -22.70
C ASN A 184 -0.31 -10.73 -22.93
N VAL A 185 -1.25 -11.20 -23.76
CA VAL A 185 -1.38 -12.63 -24.09
C VAL A 185 -0.10 -13.24 -24.68
N THR A 186 0.69 -12.48 -25.45
CA THR A 186 1.98 -12.94 -26.00
C THR A 186 2.99 -13.18 -24.88
N SER A 187 3.02 -12.29 -23.89
CA SER A 187 3.89 -12.41 -22.72
C SER A 187 3.52 -13.64 -21.89
N ILE A 188 2.22 -13.86 -21.67
CA ILE A 188 1.69 -15.03 -20.96
C ILE A 188 2.04 -16.33 -21.71
N LEU A 189 1.88 -16.35 -23.03
CA LEU A 189 2.22 -17.52 -23.85
C LEU A 189 3.73 -17.81 -23.84
N ASN A 190 4.57 -16.78 -23.88
CA ASN A 190 6.02 -16.94 -23.80
C ASN A 190 6.43 -17.52 -22.43
N TRP A 191 5.91 -16.96 -21.34
CA TRP A 191 6.09 -17.51 -20.00
C TRP A 191 5.64 -18.97 -19.92
N TYR A 192 4.44 -19.26 -20.41
CA TYR A 192 3.89 -20.62 -20.38
C TYR A 192 4.76 -21.61 -21.16
N ASN A 193 5.25 -21.25 -22.34
CA ASN A 193 5.99 -22.17 -23.21
C ASN A 193 7.46 -22.33 -22.83
N ASN A 194 8.11 -21.26 -22.34
CA ASN A 194 9.56 -21.21 -22.22
C ASN A 194 10.06 -21.15 -20.78
N ASP A 195 9.34 -20.47 -19.89
CA ASP A 195 9.85 -20.12 -18.56
C ASP A 195 9.22 -20.98 -17.45
N ALA A 196 7.94 -21.33 -17.61
CA ALA A 196 7.14 -21.95 -16.58
C ALA A 196 7.28 -23.48 -16.53
N THR A 197 7.50 -24.02 -15.34
CA THR A 197 7.25 -25.44 -15.03
C THR A 197 5.88 -25.59 -14.35
N VAL A 198 5.37 -26.83 -14.26
CA VAL A 198 4.12 -27.10 -13.51
C VAL A 198 4.24 -26.60 -12.08
N GLY A 199 3.23 -25.87 -11.61
CA GLY A 199 3.22 -25.18 -10.32
C GLY A 199 3.81 -23.76 -10.36
N SER A 200 4.39 -23.30 -11.48
CA SER A 200 4.84 -21.92 -11.62
C SER A 200 3.65 -20.96 -11.71
N ASN A 201 3.82 -19.76 -11.17
CA ASN A 201 2.80 -18.72 -11.16
C ASN A 201 3.18 -17.54 -12.07
N PHE A 202 2.20 -17.03 -12.81
CA PHE A 202 2.24 -15.73 -13.47
C PHE A 202 1.28 -14.80 -12.75
N THR A 203 1.78 -13.68 -12.22
CA THR A 203 0.94 -12.75 -11.47
C THR A 203 0.15 -11.86 -12.42
N LEU A 204 -1.18 -11.85 -12.28
CA LEU A 204 -2.08 -10.99 -13.05
C LEU A 204 -2.44 -9.72 -12.28
N GLU A 205 -2.82 -9.87 -11.01
CA GLU A 205 -3.26 -8.76 -10.17
C GLU A 205 -2.55 -8.83 -8.82
N LYS A 206 -2.20 -7.67 -8.25
CA LYS A 206 -1.48 -7.56 -6.97
C LYS A 206 -2.28 -6.73 -5.97
N GLY A 207 -2.51 -7.30 -4.79
CA GLY A 207 -2.96 -6.55 -3.62
C GLY A 207 -1.77 -6.04 -2.80
N ILE A 208 -2.07 -5.48 -1.63
CA ILE A 208 -1.07 -5.06 -0.66
C ILE A 208 -1.29 -5.79 0.66
N VAL A 209 -0.20 -6.30 1.22
CA VAL A 209 -0.17 -6.97 2.52
C VAL A 209 0.89 -6.37 3.43
N GLY A 210 0.71 -6.53 4.75
CA GLY A 210 1.74 -6.15 5.73
C GLY A 210 2.06 -4.66 5.70
N PHE A 211 1.01 -3.83 5.79
CA PHE A 211 1.13 -2.38 5.87
C PHE A 211 2.00 -1.94 7.06
N SER A 212 2.75 -0.86 6.88
CA SER A 212 3.66 -0.29 7.87
C SER A 212 2.99 0.17 9.16
N ASP A 213 1.71 0.55 9.09
CA ASP A 213 0.89 1.01 10.21
C ASP A 213 -0.04 -0.08 10.80
N GLY A 214 0.11 -1.32 10.30
CA GLY A 214 -0.63 -2.48 10.77
C GLY A 214 -2.09 -2.58 10.30
N ARG A 215 -2.52 -1.75 9.34
CA ARG A 215 -3.87 -1.86 8.76
C ARG A 215 -4.06 -3.17 7.97
N ASN A 216 -5.32 -3.48 7.65
CA ASN A 216 -5.67 -4.70 6.95
C ASN A 216 -5.08 -4.75 5.54
N ASN A 217 -4.79 -5.97 5.10
CA ASN A 217 -4.45 -6.25 3.71
C ASN A 217 -5.60 -5.83 2.79
N ILE A 218 -5.26 -5.39 1.58
CA ILE A 218 -6.24 -4.93 0.59
C ILE A 218 -6.09 -5.67 -0.73
N SER A 219 -7.21 -5.83 -1.42
CA SER A 219 -7.29 -6.43 -2.75
C SER A 219 -6.69 -5.51 -3.82
N TYR A 220 -6.46 -6.03 -5.04
CA TYR A 220 -6.02 -5.23 -6.18
C TYR A 220 -6.98 -4.06 -6.48
N SER A 221 -8.29 -4.31 -6.51
CA SER A 221 -9.29 -3.27 -6.76
C SER A 221 -9.33 -2.18 -5.68
N ASP A 222 -8.99 -2.54 -4.43
CA ASP A 222 -8.93 -1.59 -3.34
C ASP A 222 -7.69 -0.69 -3.41
N VAL A 223 -6.59 -1.11 -4.05
CA VAL A 223 -5.41 -0.27 -4.23
C VAL A 223 -5.77 0.98 -5.03
N GLU A 224 -6.39 0.81 -6.20
CA GLU A 224 -6.84 1.93 -7.03
C GLU A 224 -7.92 2.76 -6.33
N ARG A 225 -8.88 2.10 -5.66
CA ARG A 225 -9.97 2.80 -4.96
C ARG A 225 -9.46 3.70 -3.84
N ILE A 226 -8.46 3.25 -3.07
CA ILE A 226 -7.95 3.95 -1.88
C ILE A 226 -6.83 4.92 -2.28
N PHE A 227 -5.85 4.48 -3.07
CA PHE A 227 -4.63 5.25 -3.34
C PHE A 227 -4.58 5.86 -4.75
N GLY A 228 -5.55 5.53 -5.61
CA GLY A 228 -5.64 6.03 -6.98
C GLY A 228 -4.88 5.19 -8.01
N LYS A 229 -5.21 5.40 -9.29
CA LYS A 229 -4.67 4.63 -10.40
C LYS A 229 -3.14 4.68 -10.50
N ASN A 230 -2.52 5.84 -10.29
CA ASN A 230 -1.06 5.99 -10.37
C ASN A 230 -0.33 5.04 -9.40
N VAL A 231 -0.89 4.83 -8.20
CA VAL A 231 -0.33 3.91 -7.21
C VAL A 231 -0.58 2.46 -7.62
N SER A 232 -1.76 2.16 -8.16
CA SER A 232 -2.05 0.83 -8.73
C SER A 232 -1.09 0.44 -9.85
N ASP A 233 -0.85 1.37 -10.80
CA ASP A 233 0.09 1.17 -11.90
C ASP A 233 1.53 0.97 -11.38
N TYR A 234 1.89 1.71 -10.33
CA TYR A 234 3.17 1.53 -9.65
C TYR A 234 3.27 0.14 -9.00
N VAL A 235 2.24 -0.33 -8.28
CA VAL A 235 2.22 -1.69 -7.70
C VAL A 235 2.39 -2.78 -8.77
N ASP A 236 1.75 -2.61 -9.94
CA ASP A 236 1.82 -3.57 -11.03
C ASP A 236 3.21 -3.64 -11.68
N ALA A 237 3.96 -2.54 -11.70
CA ALA A 237 5.30 -2.46 -12.29
C ALA A 237 6.37 -3.31 -11.56
N TYR A 238 6.23 -3.54 -10.25
CA TYR A 238 7.27 -4.22 -9.44
C TYR A 238 7.01 -5.70 -9.21
N PRO A 239 8.06 -6.51 -8.97
CA PRO A 239 7.89 -7.91 -8.62
C PRO A 239 6.98 -8.11 -7.41
N ALA A 240 6.27 -9.24 -7.37
CA ALA A 240 5.53 -9.65 -6.18
C ALA A 240 6.48 -9.76 -4.97
N GLY A 241 6.01 -9.31 -3.80
CA GLY A 241 6.79 -9.23 -2.57
C GLY A 241 7.66 -7.98 -2.45
N SER A 242 7.60 -7.06 -3.42
CA SER A 242 8.32 -5.78 -3.33
C SER A 242 7.64 -4.83 -2.34
N PRO A 243 8.40 -4.09 -1.53
CA PRO A 243 7.85 -3.04 -0.68
C PRO A 243 7.48 -1.83 -1.55
N ILE A 244 6.25 -1.33 -1.40
CA ILE A 244 5.67 -0.25 -2.20
C ILE A 244 5.21 0.88 -1.29
N VAL A 245 5.68 2.11 -1.56
CA VAL A 245 5.12 3.32 -0.96
C VAL A 245 3.76 3.60 -1.61
N LEU A 246 2.72 3.69 -0.80
CA LEU A 246 1.32 3.85 -1.23
C LEU A 246 0.80 5.26 -0.96
N TYR A 247 1.31 5.89 0.10
CA TYR A 247 0.99 7.26 0.44
C TYR A 247 2.24 7.94 1.01
N MET A 248 2.43 9.19 0.59
CA MET A 248 3.39 10.12 1.17
C MET A 248 2.63 11.38 1.53
N GLY A 249 2.72 11.80 2.79
CA GLY A 249 2.21 13.07 3.24
C GLY A 249 3.07 14.24 2.74
N ASN A 250 3.12 15.32 3.53
CA ASN A 250 3.91 16.49 3.17
C ASN A 250 5.42 16.21 3.31
N THR A 251 6.08 16.02 2.17
CA THR A 251 7.51 15.68 2.10
C THR A 251 8.25 16.65 1.18
N THR A 252 9.53 16.83 1.45
CA THR A 252 10.45 17.62 0.64
C THR A 252 11.49 16.69 0.03
N GLU A 253 11.67 16.79 -1.29
CA GLU A 253 12.75 16.12 -1.99
C GLU A 253 14.09 16.77 -1.65
N VAL A 254 14.98 16.01 -1.00
CA VAL A 254 16.35 16.44 -0.70
C VAL A 254 17.31 15.64 -1.56
N ALA A 255 18.16 16.34 -2.32
CA ALA A 255 19.20 15.71 -3.11
C ALA A 255 20.19 14.97 -2.20
N ALA A 256 20.51 13.73 -2.58
CA ALA A 256 21.52 12.92 -1.94
C ALA A 256 22.66 12.65 -2.94
N GLU A 257 23.29 11.48 -2.84
CA GLU A 257 24.44 11.09 -3.65
C GLU A 257 24.13 10.94 -5.14
N ASP A 258 25.12 11.29 -5.97
CA ASP A 258 25.08 11.18 -7.42
C ASP A 258 26.39 10.65 -8.01
N TYR A 259 26.25 9.71 -8.96
CA TYR A 259 27.37 9.02 -9.58
C TYR A 259 27.13 8.82 -11.06
N TYR A 260 28.24 8.69 -11.80
CA TYR A 260 28.18 8.35 -13.21
C TYR A 260 29.33 7.44 -13.65
N THR A 261 29.10 6.74 -14.75
CA THR A 261 30.09 5.91 -15.44
C THR A 261 29.84 5.92 -16.95
N TYR A 262 30.67 5.19 -17.70
CA TYR A 262 30.51 5.01 -19.15
C TYR A 262 30.34 3.53 -19.49
N LEU A 263 29.63 3.23 -20.59
CA LEU A 263 29.40 1.86 -21.03
C LEU A 263 30.70 1.10 -21.38
N GLY A 264 31.65 1.77 -22.03
CA GLY A 264 32.87 1.15 -22.56
C GLY A 264 32.60 0.22 -23.74
N SER A 265 33.67 -0.27 -24.40
CA SER A 265 33.57 -1.21 -25.53
C SER A 265 34.01 -2.60 -25.12
N HIS A 266 33.19 -3.60 -25.47
CA HIS A 266 33.48 -5.03 -25.39
C HIS A 266 32.85 -5.72 -26.60
N PRO A 267 33.47 -5.59 -27.79
CA PRO A 267 32.92 -6.10 -29.04
C PRO A 267 32.67 -7.62 -29.02
N GLU A 268 33.43 -8.36 -28.22
CA GLU A 268 33.30 -9.81 -28.03
C GLU A 268 31.90 -10.23 -27.52
N TYR A 269 31.17 -9.33 -26.86
CA TYR A 269 29.80 -9.55 -26.37
C TYR A 269 28.76 -8.75 -27.15
N GLY A 270 29.17 -8.03 -28.20
CA GLY A 270 28.30 -7.20 -29.05
C GLY A 270 27.93 -5.86 -28.40
N ASP A 271 28.60 -4.79 -28.81
CA ASP A 271 28.41 -3.45 -28.20
C ASP A 271 26.96 -2.92 -28.33
N SER A 272 26.22 -3.28 -29.37
CA SER A 272 24.80 -2.89 -29.51
C SER A 272 23.89 -3.57 -28.50
N VAL A 273 24.10 -4.87 -28.21
CA VAL A 273 23.35 -5.61 -27.18
C VAL A 273 23.70 -5.06 -25.80
N ARG A 274 24.98 -4.73 -25.58
CA ARG A 274 25.43 -4.10 -24.34
C ARG A 274 24.78 -2.75 -24.09
N GLU A 275 24.71 -1.89 -25.11
CA GLU A 275 24.02 -0.61 -25.00
C GLU A 275 22.53 -0.79 -24.69
N TYR A 276 21.86 -1.70 -25.42
CA TYR A 276 20.46 -2.03 -25.15
C TYR A 276 20.25 -2.45 -23.70
N ASN A 277 21.04 -3.41 -23.20
CA ASN A 277 20.95 -3.90 -21.83
C ASN A 277 21.25 -2.83 -20.78
N ALA A 278 22.20 -1.92 -21.06
CA ALA A 278 22.48 -0.81 -20.17
C ALA A 278 21.27 0.14 -20.04
N ARG A 279 20.59 0.43 -21.16
CA ARG A 279 19.37 1.24 -21.17
C ARG A 279 18.22 0.53 -20.45
N GLN A 280 18.07 -0.79 -20.64
CA GLN A 280 17.07 -1.59 -19.92
C GLN A 280 17.34 -1.60 -18.41
N PHE A 281 18.59 -1.72 -17.96
CA PHE A 281 18.89 -1.61 -16.53
C PHE A 281 18.48 -0.25 -15.96
N VAL A 282 18.80 0.83 -16.67
CA VAL A 282 18.42 2.19 -16.29
C VAL A 282 16.90 2.32 -16.24
N GLU A 283 16.18 1.81 -17.24
CA GLU A 283 14.72 1.80 -17.27
C GLU A 283 14.13 1.07 -16.05
N ALA A 284 14.66 -0.11 -15.72
CA ALA A 284 14.17 -0.93 -14.61
C ALA A 284 14.32 -0.26 -13.24
N TRP A 285 15.33 0.58 -13.02
CA TRP A 285 15.61 1.19 -11.72
C TRP A 285 15.22 2.66 -11.63
N ASN A 286 14.89 3.30 -12.76
CA ASN A 286 14.56 4.70 -12.77
C ASN A 286 13.20 4.96 -12.08
N ASN A 287 13.19 5.96 -11.21
CA ASN A 287 12.05 6.32 -10.36
C ASN A 287 11.63 5.25 -9.35
N THR A 288 12.50 4.30 -9.01
CA THR A 288 12.22 3.35 -7.94
C THR A 288 12.29 4.02 -6.57
N VAL A 289 11.18 4.01 -5.83
CA VAL A 289 11.08 4.49 -4.45
C VAL A 289 11.10 3.30 -3.50
N ILE A 290 12.07 3.29 -2.59
CA ILE A 290 12.26 2.24 -1.59
C ILE A 290 11.79 2.75 -0.23
N PRO A 291 10.77 2.14 0.39
CA PRO A 291 10.28 2.55 1.69
C PRO A 291 11.33 2.50 2.82
N PRO A 292 11.10 3.18 3.95
CA PRO A 292 11.95 3.11 5.14
C PRO A 292 12.21 1.66 5.58
N HIS A 293 13.44 1.37 6.01
CA HIS A 293 13.84 0.07 6.58
C HIS A 293 13.42 -1.16 5.75
N SER A 294 13.44 -1.02 4.43
CA SER A 294 12.98 -2.06 3.50
C SER A 294 13.98 -2.28 2.37
N SER A 295 13.79 -3.38 1.61
CA SER A 295 14.65 -3.71 0.47
C SER A 295 13.83 -3.79 -0.82
N GLY A 296 14.10 -2.87 -1.75
CA GLY A 296 13.39 -2.74 -3.02
C GLY A 296 14.14 -3.35 -4.20
N ASN A 297 13.42 -3.56 -5.30
CA ASN A 297 13.89 -4.14 -6.56
C ASN A 297 13.55 -3.15 -7.71
N GLY A 298 14.09 -3.39 -8.91
CA GLY A 298 13.65 -2.70 -10.12
C GLY A 298 12.32 -3.23 -10.67
N HIS A 299 11.90 -2.71 -11.82
CA HIS A 299 10.64 -3.07 -12.49
C HIS A 299 10.73 -4.45 -13.15
N ASP A 300 9.71 -5.29 -12.92
CA ASP A 300 9.71 -6.71 -13.31
C ASP A 300 9.51 -6.91 -14.83
N TYR A 301 8.87 -5.96 -15.50
CA TYR A 301 8.49 -6.05 -16.91
C TYR A 301 9.65 -5.79 -17.88
N VAL A 302 10.78 -5.29 -17.39
CA VAL A 302 11.94 -4.98 -18.22
C VAL A 302 12.68 -6.27 -18.58
N SER A 303 12.96 -6.43 -19.88
CA SER A 303 13.65 -7.60 -20.44
C SER A 303 15.07 -7.26 -20.85
N PHE A 304 15.96 -8.24 -20.79
CA PHE A 304 17.36 -8.07 -21.16
C PHE A 304 17.70 -8.96 -22.37
N GLY A 305 18.47 -8.41 -23.29
CA GLY A 305 19.04 -9.13 -24.41
C GLY A 305 20.12 -10.11 -23.94
N SER A 306 20.13 -11.29 -24.56
CA SER A 306 21.13 -12.33 -24.30
C SER A 306 22.31 -12.18 -25.26
N ALA A 307 23.53 -12.20 -24.70
CA ALA A 307 24.78 -12.28 -25.43
C ALA A 307 25.52 -13.57 -25.04
N ALA A 308 26.08 -14.27 -26.03
CA ALA A 308 26.76 -15.54 -25.81
C ALA A 308 28.01 -15.36 -24.93
N ASP A 309 28.12 -16.18 -23.90
CA ASP A 309 29.25 -16.17 -22.97
C ASP A 309 29.45 -17.58 -22.40
N ALA A 310 30.57 -18.21 -22.77
CA ALA A 310 30.89 -19.56 -22.32
C ALA A 310 31.22 -19.64 -20.81
N SER A 311 31.50 -18.51 -20.17
CA SER A 311 31.74 -18.43 -18.73
C SER A 311 30.45 -18.30 -17.92
N ALA A 312 29.35 -17.88 -18.56
CA ALA A 312 28.05 -17.80 -17.91
C ALA A 312 27.45 -19.21 -17.72
N PRO A 313 26.83 -19.52 -16.55
CA PRO A 313 26.28 -20.85 -16.26
C PRO A 313 25.28 -21.39 -17.30
N GLY A 314 24.60 -20.50 -18.04
CA GLY A 314 23.66 -20.84 -19.10
C GLY A 314 24.21 -20.66 -20.53
N GLY A 315 25.51 -20.43 -20.70
CA GLY A 315 26.15 -20.16 -21.99
C GLY A 315 25.84 -18.76 -22.58
N SER A 316 25.13 -17.92 -21.83
CA SER A 316 24.85 -16.53 -22.20
C SER A 316 24.57 -15.65 -20.98
N ALA A 317 24.73 -14.34 -21.15
CA ALA A 317 24.50 -13.35 -20.11
C ALA A 317 23.97 -12.03 -20.68
N ALA A 318 23.37 -11.21 -19.81
CA ALA A 318 22.94 -9.86 -20.13
C ALA A 318 24.13 -8.88 -20.04
N HIS A 319 25.12 -8.99 -20.93
CA HIS A 319 26.26 -8.06 -20.93
C HIS A 319 25.80 -6.61 -21.14
N GLY A 320 26.51 -5.65 -20.53
CA GLY A 320 26.16 -4.23 -20.54
C GLY A 320 25.44 -3.74 -19.28
N VAL A 321 25.00 -4.63 -18.39
CA VAL A 321 24.34 -4.26 -17.12
C VAL A 321 25.32 -3.87 -16.00
N CYS A 322 26.59 -4.25 -16.08
CA CYS A 322 27.57 -3.94 -15.03
C CYS A 322 27.84 -2.43 -14.90
N PRO A 323 28.03 -1.63 -15.98
CA PRO A 323 28.19 -0.18 -15.85
C PRO A 323 27.02 0.52 -15.13
N PRO A 324 25.74 0.38 -15.52
CA PRO A 324 24.65 1.00 -14.76
C PRO A 324 24.54 0.45 -13.34
N ALA A 325 24.79 -0.84 -13.12
CA ALA A 325 24.84 -1.41 -11.77
C ALA A 325 25.93 -0.77 -10.90
N ARG A 326 27.10 -0.43 -11.45
CA ARG A 326 28.15 0.30 -10.73
C ARG A 326 27.74 1.70 -10.36
N ALA A 327 27.10 2.44 -11.27
CA ALA A 327 26.56 3.77 -10.97
C ALA A 327 25.55 3.70 -9.81
N LEU A 328 24.60 2.75 -9.88
CA LEU A 328 23.63 2.51 -8.80
C LEU A 328 24.34 2.14 -7.49
N ARG A 329 25.23 1.14 -7.52
CA ARG A 329 26.01 0.69 -6.35
C ARG A 329 26.76 1.83 -5.71
N ALA A 330 27.43 2.67 -6.49
CA ALA A 330 28.21 3.78 -5.98
C ALA A 330 27.33 4.83 -5.29
N ALA A 331 26.19 5.19 -5.88
CA ALA A 331 25.22 6.09 -5.24
C ALA A 331 24.65 5.51 -3.93
N VAL A 332 24.31 4.21 -3.94
CA VAL A 332 23.82 3.49 -2.75
C VAL A 332 24.86 3.43 -1.64
N LEU A 333 26.11 3.07 -1.97
CA LEU A 333 27.19 3.00 -0.98
C LEU A 333 27.59 4.38 -0.46
N GLY A 334 27.59 5.41 -1.32
CA GLY A 334 27.85 6.80 -0.92
C GLY A 334 26.85 7.30 0.11
N GLU A 335 25.59 6.87 0.00
CA GLU A 335 24.51 7.23 0.92
C GLU A 335 24.66 6.55 2.28
N GLY A 336 25.58 5.59 2.40
CA GLY A 336 25.82 4.81 3.60
C GLY A 336 24.98 3.54 3.68
N PHE A 337 24.30 3.16 2.60
CA PHE A 337 23.59 1.87 2.53
C PHE A 337 24.56 0.71 2.31
N SER A 338 24.11 -0.50 2.60
CA SER A 338 24.87 -1.72 2.34
C SER A 338 24.98 -2.00 0.84
N LEU A 339 25.99 -2.78 0.46
CA LEU A 339 26.14 -3.32 -0.90
C LEU A 339 24.83 -4.02 -1.34
N PRO A 340 24.25 -3.68 -2.51
CA PRO A 340 23.05 -4.34 -2.99
C PRO A 340 23.21 -5.86 -3.13
N VAL A 341 22.15 -6.60 -2.79
CA VAL A 341 22.11 -8.05 -3.05
C VAL A 341 22.19 -8.28 -4.55
N GLY A 342 22.90 -9.33 -4.97
CA GLY A 342 23.11 -9.63 -6.39
C GLY A 342 24.23 -8.81 -7.05
N MET A 343 24.90 -7.95 -6.28
CA MET A 343 26.07 -7.20 -6.73
C MET A 343 27.34 -7.53 -5.95
N ASP A 344 28.50 -7.22 -6.55
CA ASP A 344 29.80 -7.21 -5.86
C ASP A 344 30.50 -5.85 -5.97
N GLY A 345 31.68 -5.72 -5.36
CA GLY A 345 32.49 -4.48 -5.38
C GLY A 345 33.42 -4.33 -6.58
N SER A 346 33.38 -5.24 -7.55
CA SER A 346 34.32 -5.29 -8.68
C SER A 346 33.82 -4.51 -9.91
N GLU A 347 34.58 -4.58 -11.01
CA GLU A 347 34.13 -4.08 -12.32
C GLU A 347 32.91 -4.85 -12.84
N ASN A 348 32.84 -6.16 -12.57
CA ASN A 348 31.72 -7.03 -12.93
C ASN A 348 30.63 -6.99 -11.86
N ALA A 349 30.03 -5.82 -11.71
CA ALA A 349 29.19 -5.52 -10.54
C ALA A 349 27.93 -6.37 -10.40
N VAL A 350 27.41 -7.02 -11.46
CA VAL A 350 26.24 -7.90 -11.37
C VAL A 350 26.68 -9.35 -11.37
N LEU A 351 26.28 -10.10 -10.34
CA LEU A 351 26.60 -11.51 -10.20
C LEU A 351 25.81 -12.38 -11.19
N PHE A 352 26.44 -13.43 -11.73
CA PHE A 352 25.71 -14.42 -12.53
C PHE A 352 24.59 -15.09 -11.73
N GLY A 353 23.49 -15.39 -12.42
CA GLY A 353 22.31 -16.01 -11.81
C GLY A 353 21.34 -15.01 -11.15
N TYR A 354 21.66 -13.71 -11.16
CA TYR A 354 20.76 -12.65 -10.70
C TYR A 354 20.16 -11.92 -11.89
N ASN A 355 18.83 -11.83 -11.93
CA ASN A 355 18.11 -10.94 -12.83
C ASN A 355 18.40 -9.48 -12.43
N PRO A 356 18.89 -8.62 -13.36
CA PRO A 356 19.32 -7.26 -13.02
C PRO A 356 18.19 -6.33 -12.52
N ALA A 357 16.93 -6.66 -12.81
CA ALA A 357 15.78 -5.92 -12.31
C ALA A 357 15.14 -6.58 -11.08
N ARG A 358 14.93 -7.91 -11.12
CA ARG A 358 14.09 -8.61 -10.12
C ARG A 358 14.85 -9.13 -8.91
N ASP A 359 16.10 -9.55 -9.06
CA ASP A 359 16.84 -10.26 -8.01
C ASP A 359 17.83 -9.36 -7.26
N ILE A 360 18.19 -8.22 -7.87
CA ILE A 360 19.00 -7.20 -7.22
C ILE A 360 18.15 -6.43 -6.21
N LYS A 361 18.67 -6.30 -4.98
CA LYS A 361 17.96 -5.59 -3.90
C LYS A 361 18.79 -4.48 -3.30
N VAL A 362 18.21 -3.28 -3.25
CA VAL A 362 18.77 -2.12 -2.55
C VAL A 362 18.04 -1.96 -1.22
N THR A 363 18.78 -1.91 -0.12
CA THR A 363 18.21 -1.76 1.23
C THR A 363 18.30 -0.32 1.70
N ASN A 364 17.14 0.30 1.92
CA ASN A 364 17.05 1.62 2.54
C ASN A 364 17.06 1.44 4.07
N THR A 365 18.03 2.07 4.74
CA THR A 365 18.19 2.00 6.20
C THR A 365 17.74 3.28 6.92
N HIS A 366 17.20 4.24 6.18
CA HIS A 366 16.66 5.48 6.74
C HIS A 366 15.21 5.31 7.20
N ASP A 367 14.77 6.28 8.01
CA ASP A 367 13.37 6.43 8.48
C ASP A 367 12.44 7.07 7.44
N PHE A 368 12.94 7.44 6.27
CA PHE A 368 12.18 8.03 5.16
C PHE A 368 12.41 7.26 3.84
N PRO A 369 11.48 7.31 2.89
CA PRO A 369 11.67 6.71 1.57
C PRO A 369 12.81 7.37 0.79
N VAL A 370 13.51 6.56 -0.01
CA VAL A 370 14.55 7.03 -0.93
C VAL A 370 14.20 6.63 -2.34
N LYS A 371 14.30 7.59 -3.27
CA LYS A 371 14.10 7.39 -4.70
C LYS A 371 15.42 7.27 -5.43
N ILE A 372 15.50 6.26 -6.28
CA ILE A 372 16.56 6.07 -7.26
C ILE A 372 16.12 6.72 -8.57
N ILE A 373 16.97 7.57 -9.12
CA ILE A 373 16.83 8.14 -10.46
C ILE A 373 18.03 7.70 -11.28
N MET A 374 17.77 7.10 -12.44
CA MET A 374 18.81 6.70 -13.37
C MET A 374 18.48 7.20 -14.76
N TRP A 375 19.50 7.62 -15.52
CA TRP A 375 19.33 8.04 -16.90
C TRP A 375 20.61 7.82 -17.70
N THR A 376 20.52 7.92 -19.01
CA THR A 376 21.65 7.83 -19.93
C THR A 376 21.78 9.10 -20.76
N GLN A 377 22.99 9.41 -21.22
CA GLN A 377 23.26 10.46 -22.19
C GLN A 377 24.23 9.95 -23.27
N GLY A 378 23.97 10.31 -24.52
CA GLY A 378 24.72 9.79 -25.67
C GLY A 378 24.30 8.39 -26.10
N GLU A 379 25.15 7.75 -26.88
CA GLU A 379 24.92 6.47 -27.54
C GLU A 379 26.22 5.67 -27.71
N GLY A 380 26.09 4.39 -28.04
CA GLY A 380 27.21 3.49 -28.23
C GLY A 380 28.07 3.29 -26.98
N THR A 381 29.31 2.91 -27.21
CA THR A 381 30.30 2.61 -26.15
C THR A 381 30.69 3.82 -25.31
N GLY A 382 30.46 5.03 -25.83
CA GLY A 382 30.67 6.30 -25.14
C GLY A 382 29.47 6.80 -24.34
N MET A 383 28.36 6.04 -24.29
CA MET A 383 27.18 6.40 -23.53
C MET A 383 27.51 6.60 -22.04
N ALA A 384 27.19 7.78 -21.52
CA ALA A 384 27.27 8.10 -20.10
C ALA A 384 26.03 7.60 -19.39
N ILE A 385 26.22 7.06 -18.19
CA ILE A 385 25.19 6.42 -17.38
C ILE A 385 25.23 7.04 -16.00
N TYR A 386 24.10 7.52 -15.52
CA TYR A 386 24.00 8.28 -14.29
C TYR A 386 23.04 7.59 -13.31
N ALA A 387 23.34 7.73 -12.02
CA ALA A 387 22.48 7.34 -10.93
C ALA A 387 22.49 8.43 -9.85
N LYS A 388 21.34 8.73 -9.29
CA LYS A 388 21.17 9.70 -8.21
C LYS A 388 20.14 9.18 -7.20
N LEU A 389 20.36 9.48 -5.93
CA LEU A 389 19.39 9.28 -4.88
C LEU A 389 18.69 10.60 -4.50
N ILE A 390 17.41 10.50 -4.14
CA ILE A 390 16.60 11.57 -3.58
C ILE A 390 15.94 11.07 -2.30
N ARG A 391 16.06 11.83 -1.21
CA ARG A 391 15.41 11.55 0.07
C ARG A 391 14.06 12.25 0.12
N TYR A 392 13.01 11.55 0.52
CA TYR A 392 11.69 12.15 0.78
C TYR A 392 11.55 12.48 2.26
N VAL A 393 12.17 13.56 2.74
CA VAL A 393 12.18 13.91 4.19
C VAL A 393 10.88 14.64 4.56
N PRO A 394 10.28 14.42 5.75
CA PRO A 394 9.14 15.21 6.18
C PRO A 394 9.47 16.70 6.20
N THR A 395 8.61 17.55 5.64
CA THR A 395 8.91 18.97 5.43
C THR A 395 9.26 19.71 6.73
N ASP A 396 8.68 19.29 7.85
CA ASP A 396 8.94 19.81 9.20
C ASP A 396 10.31 19.37 9.79
N GLN A 397 10.96 18.36 9.21
CA GLN A 397 12.22 17.79 9.67
C GLN A 397 13.45 18.20 8.83
N VAL A 398 13.26 18.97 7.77
CA VAL A 398 14.34 19.40 6.85
C VAL A 398 15.37 20.30 7.54
N ASN A 399 14.97 21.07 8.55
CA ASN A 399 15.86 22.03 9.25
C ASN A 399 16.47 21.48 10.54
N THR A 400 16.05 20.30 11.02
CA THR A 400 16.51 19.69 12.28
C THR A 400 17.53 18.59 12.08
N SER A 401 17.72 18.15 10.83
CA SER A 401 18.66 17.12 10.47
C SER A 401 19.95 17.75 9.95
N ASN A 402 21.11 17.35 10.49
CA ASN A 402 22.43 17.60 9.91
C ASN A 402 22.56 16.81 8.60
N LEU A 403 21.72 17.12 7.60
CA LEU A 403 21.80 16.56 6.26
C LEU A 403 23.00 17.21 5.60
N THR A 404 24.17 16.58 5.70
CA THR A 404 25.34 16.98 4.94
C THR A 404 25.01 16.90 3.46
N THR A 405 24.78 18.05 2.84
CA THR A 405 24.65 18.24 1.40
C THR A 405 26.05 18.38 0.80
N ASN A 406 26.66 17.27 0.40
CA ASN A 406 27.81 17.30 -0.50
C ASN A 406 27.54 16.41 -1.71
N ALA A 407 26.44 16.69 -2.45
CA ALA A 407 26.25 16.11 -3.77
C ALA A 407 27.38 16.61 -4.69
N THR A 408 28.41 15.79 -4.84
CA THR A 408 29.53 16.02 -5.74
C THR A 408 29.49 14.86 -6.71
N ILE A 409 29.10 15.13 -7.97
CA ILE A 409 29.06 14.13 -9.03
C ILE A 409 30.42 13.43 -9.07
N SER A 410 30.43 12.19 -8.59
CA SER A 410 31.65 11.41 -8.43
C SER A 410 31.71 10.35 -9.52
N GLN A 411 32.84 10.29 -10.21
CA GLN A 411 33.09 9.27 -11.23
C GLN A 411 33.45 7.95 -10.53
N ASP A 412 32.89 6.84 -11.01
CA ASP A 412 33.35 5.51 -10.62
C ASP A 412 34.80 5.31 -11.10
N ILE A 413 35.77 5.49 -10.19
CA ILE A 413 37.19 5.24 -10.47
C ILE A 413 37.42 3.73 -10.23
N GLY A 414 36.92 2.91 -11.15
CA GLY A 414 37.28 1.49 -11.22
C GLY A 414 38.80 1.38 -11.22
N ASN A 415 39.36 0.76 -10.18
CA ASN A 415 40.79 0.66 -9.94
C ASN A 415 41.45 -0.12 -11.09
N SER A 416 41.95 0.61 -12.09
CA SER A 416 42.71 0.08 -13.21
C SER A 416 44.18 -0.01 -12.77
N SER A 417 44.51 -1.10 -12.08
CA SER A 417 45.89 -1.56 -12.01
C SER A 417 46.12 -2.58 -13.12
N THR A 418 46.80 -2.10 -14.16
CA THR A 418 47.68 -2.79 -15.15
C THR A 418 47.65 -4.31 -15.22
#